data_AF-A0A8H5GR05-F1
#
_entry.id   AF-A0A8H5GR05-F1
#
_cell.length_a   1.000
_cell.length_b   1.000
_cell.length_c   1.000
_cell.angle_alpha   90.00
_cell.angle_beta   90.00
_cell.angle_gamma   90.00
#
_symmetry.space_group_name_H-M   'P 1'
#
loop_
_entity.id
_entity.type
_entity.pdbx_description
1 polymer ?
#
loop_
_entity_poly.entity_id
_entity_poly.type
_entity_poly.pdbx_seq_one_letter_code
_entity_poly.pdbx_strand_id
1 'polypeptide(L)'
;MLLDQLHSPTANPASVQPRLARAIADSLPTSLVATAVAAPLFLQHPLSLPRLTPFSAAFRQAVHLSQNPTNGWVNAILNGLQGGHPVLRLAAAGGLLLGFADKSRAIPTRAQDHVVIALAQVMAMYTSVDWETHSSHDALAISLVLASQSLPLIAPERLKALPLPTLVNLLTASLVFGFTQDDLAAVSPISKLTALCLSLLLDSRPKDGLPTAHACLVSLRDLAATRAPKALLFATVMISNAVLSSAVYIPPSVYSQPDSTTPASLAHTTLHALSHMSSLIAGFGGISSTSTDTFAELRQTTYLALDILAAPTTGSPDTHADADAFVNELLSNTNHSLSDEHYLAFTLACMEQLVPALSVECIIDRVWPVVEQHLSDSTHRQVYESAHSVVLAIFAKASASASTSPKIDFDTGKGKGKETQQPPQPQSLTSFTSTLIPFYIRSLVYENSLSDATTDNGDGNGEKLNTIQLSMAFEACVRRAVGVDNEQHGYDGVGFGVEMFRIIL
;
A
#
# COMPACT_ATOMS: atom_id res chain seq x y z
N MET A 1 -16.68 39.09 31.49
CA MET A 1 -17.36 37.83 31.07
C MET A 1 -16.44 36.85 30.35
N LEU A 2 -15.91 37.12 29.14
CA LEU A 2 -15.03 36.14 28.46
C LEU A 2 -13.78 35.81 29.27
N LEU A 3 -13.12 36.82 29.83
CA LEU A 3 -11.95 36.64 30.70
C LEU A 3 -12.30 35.79 31.93
N ASP A 4 -13.44 36.05 32.59
CA ASP A 4 -13.89 35.26 33.75
C ASP A 4 -14.10 33.79 33.38
N GLN A 5 -14.62 33.51 32.17
CA GLN A 5 -14.77 32.14 31.68
C GLN A 5 -13.44 31.47 31.36
N LEU A 6 -12.47 32.19 30.80
CA LEU A 6 -11.12 31.64 30.53
C LEU A 6 -10.36 31.30 31.83
N HIS A 7 -10.56 32.08 32.88
CA HIS A 7 -9.98 31.81 34.20
C HIS A 7 -10.75 30.74 35.00
N SER A 8 -11.96 30.37 34.56
CA SER A 8 -12.78 29.35 35.22
C SER A 8 -12.42 27.95 34.69
N PRO A 9 -11.72 27.11 35.47
CA PRO A 9 -11.36 25.76 35.04
C PRO A 9 -12.55 24.85 34.72
N THR A 10 -13.71 25.15 35.31
CA THR A 10 -14.94 24.35 35.19
C THR A 10 -15.85 24.82 34.06
N ALA A 11 -15.50 25.91 33.37
CA ALA A 11 -16.28 26.37 32.23
C ALA A 11 -16.30 25.33 31.11
N ASN A 12 -17.42 25.23 30.39
CA ASN A 12 -17.52 24.36 29.22
C ASN A 12 -16.74 25.01 28.05
N PRO A 13 -15.67 24.40 27.51
CA PRO A 13 -14.89 24.96 26.41
C PRO A 13 -15.73 25.31 25.17
N ALA A 14 -16.74 24.48 24.86
CA ALA A 14 -17.63 24.68 23.72
C ALA A 14 -18.46 25.98 23.86
N SER A 15 -18.82 26.36 25.09
CA SER A 15 -19.55 27.62 25.34
C SER A 15 -18.68 28.87 25.18
N VAL A 16 -17.36 28.72 25.31
CA VAL A 16 -16.38 29.81 25.20
C VAL A 16 -15.98 30.04 23.73
N GLN A 17 -15.97 28.99 22.91
CA GLN A 17 -15.56 29.03 21.49
C GLN A 17 -16.13 30.23 20.71
N PRO A 18 -17.46 30.43 20.56
CA PRO A 18 -17.98 31.50 19.69
C PRO A 18 -17.63 32.90 20.21
N ARG A 19 -17.55 33.08 21.53
CA ARG A 19 -17.17 34.36 22.16
C ARG A 19 -15.70 34.66 21.93
N LEU A 20 -14.84 33.65 22.07
CA LEU A 20 -13.42 33.77 21.77
C LEU A 20 -13.18 34.07 20.28
N ALA A 21 -13.86 33.36 19.38
CA ALA A 21 -13.77 33.58 17.94
C ALA A 21 -14.14 35.02 17.54
N ARG A 22 -15.28 35.52 18.06
CA ARG A 22 -15.73 36.90 17.84
C ARG A 22 -14.72 37.91 18.36
N ALA A 23 -14.22 37.72 19.58
CA ALA A 23 -13.28 38.64 20.20
C ALA A 23 -11.92 38.70 19.48
N ILE A 24 -11.44 37.57 18.94
CA ILE A 24 -10.23 37.51 18.10
C ILE A 24 -10.46 38.23 16.76
N ALA A 25 -11.66 38.13 16.17
CA ALA A 25 -11.98 38.76 14.89
C ALA A 25 -12.11 40.29 14.96
N ASP A 26 -12.65 40.82 16.06
CA ASP A 26 -13.04 42.24 16.18
C ASP A 26 -11.90 43.18 16.66
N SER A 27 -10.76 42.68 17.16
CA SER A 27 -9.74 43.50 17.86
C SER A 27 -8.29 43.18 17.48
N LEU A 28 -7.32 43.97 17.99
CA LEU A 28 -5.88 43.65 17.98
C LEU A 28 -5.64 42.47 18.94
N PRO A 29 -5.52 41.23 18.44
CA PRO A 29 -5.79 40.03 19.23
C PRO A 29 -4.64 39.60 20.14
N THR A 30 -3.47 40.26 20.10
CA THR A 30 -2.24 39.80 20.76
C THR A 30 -2.44 39.48 22.25
N SER A 31 -2.95 40.41 23.03
CA SER A 31 -3.12 40.23 24.49
C SER A 31 -4.19 39.19 24.82
N LEU A 32 -5.32 39.20 24.10
CA LEU A 32 -6.39 38.23 24.27
C LEU A 32 -5.93 36.81 23.97
N VAL A 33 -5.21 36.63 22.86
CA VAL A 33 -4.67 35.33 22.45
C VAL A 33 -3.64 34.83 23.48
N ALA A 34 -2.76 35.72 23.97
CA ALA A 34 -1.83 35.39 25.05
C ALA A 34 -2.55 34.95 26.33
N THR A 35 -3.62 35.65 26.73
CA THR A 35 -4.46 35.24 27.85
C THR A 35 -5.14 33.90 27.60
N ALA A 36 -5.61 33.65 26.38
CA ALA A 36 -6.32 32.41 26.04
C ALA A 36 -5.39 31.17 26.06
N VAL A 37 -4.14 31.28 25.61
CA VAL A 37 -3.17 30.16 25.70
C VAL A 37 -2.59 29.96 27.11
N ALA A 38 -2.67 30.98 27.97
CA ALA A 38 -2.30 30.90 29.38
C ALA A 38 -3.49 30.54 30.29
N ALA A 39 -4.69 30.37 29.73
CA ALA A 39 -5.91 30.19 30.48
C ALA A 39 -5.95 28.82 31.18
N PRO A 40 -6.25 28.75 32.49
CA PRO A 40 -6.43 27.50 33.22
C PRO A 40 -7.44 26.55 32.55
N LEU A 41 -8.50 27.10 31.94
CA LEU A 41 -9.51 26.33 31.21
C LEU A 41 -8.90 25.35 30.19
N PHE A 42 -7.83 25.75 29.49
CA PHE A 42 -7.18 24.95 28.46
C PHE A 42 -5.87 24.29 28.92
N LEU A 43 -5.27 24.77 30.03
CA LEU A 43 -4.04 24.23 30.61
C LEU A 43 -4.26 23.15 31.68
N GLN A 44 -5.50 22.88 32.08
CA GLN A 44 -5.77 21.81 33.03
C GLN A 44 -5.26 20.47 32.52
N HIS A 45 -4.34 19.86 33.28
CA HIS A 45 -3.80 18.54 33.00
C HIS A 45 -4.76 17.44 33.50
N PRO A 46 -4.94 16.35 32.74
CA PRO A 46 -4.36 16.10 31.41
C PRO A 46 -5.04 16.94 30.30
N LEU A 47 -4.27 17.31 29.28
CA LEU A 47 -4.82 17.92 28.07
C LEU A 47 -5.73 16.91 27.37
N SER A 48 -6.88 17.35 26.90
CA SER A 48 -7.87 16.47 26.28
C SER A 48 -8.40 17.01 24.96
N LEU A 49 -8.67 16.12 24.01
CA LEU A 49 -9.21 16.48 22.70
C LEU A 49 -10.54 17.27 22.79
N PRO A 50 -11.50 16.94 23.68
CA PRO A 50 -12.73 17.71 23.83
C PRO A 50 -12.52 19.18 24.25
N ARG A 51 -11.38 19.53 24.84
CA ARG A 51 -11.02 20.91 25.18
C ARG A 51 -10.29 21.61 24.04
N LEU A 52 -9.39 20.90 23.37
CA LEU A 52 -8.56 21.44 22.30
C LEU A 52 -9.33 21.63 20.99
N THR A 53 -10.34 20.81 20.72
CA THR A 53 -11.17 20.94 19.52
C THR A 53 -11.97 22.26 19.50
N PRO A 54 -12.73 22.63 20.55
CA PRO A 54 -13.37 23.96 20.61
C PRO A 54 -12.36 25.11 20.58
N PHE A 55 -11.17 24.93 21.18
CA PHE A 55 -10.11 25.93 21.13
C PHE A 55 -9.64 26.17 19.69
N SER A 56 -9.25 25.11 18.96
CA SER A 56 -8.87 25.16 17.54
C SER A 56 -10.00 25.75 16.68
N ALA A 57 -11.24 25.31 16.91
CA ALA A 57 -12.41 25.80 16.21
C ALA A 57 -12.64 27.31 16.41
N ALA A 58 -12.30 27.87 17.58
CA ALA A 58 -12.41 29.30 17.81
C ALA A 58 -11.50 30.12 16.89
N PHE A 59 -10.26 29.67 16.68
CA PHE A 59 -9.32 30.32 15.74
C PHE A 59 -9.74 30.14 14.29
N ARG A 60 -10.23 28.95 13.91
CA ARG A 60 -10.83 28.69 12.58
C ARG A 60 -12.00 29.63 12.31
N GLN A 61 -12.92 29.77 13.27
CA GLN A 61 -14.08 30.64 13.16
C GLN A 61 -13.72 32.14 13.19
N ALA A 62 -12.66 32.53 13.90
CA ALA A 62 -12.18 33.91 13.89
C ALA A 62 -11.74 34.35 12.48
N VAL A 63 -11.12 33.46 11.69
CA VAL A 63 -10.80 33.73 10.27
C VAL A 63 -12.07 33.96 9.46
N HIS A 64 -13.14 33.21 9.74
CA HIS A 64 -14.43 33.37 9.08
C HIS A 64 -15.11 34.70 9.40
N LEU A 65 -15.12 35.08 10.69
CA LEU A 65 -15.71 36.33 11.18
C LEU A 65 -14.90 37.57 10.77
N SER A 66 -13.58 37.43 10.59
CA SER A 66 -12.75 38.51 10.05
C SER A 66 -13.13 38.78 8.59
N GLN A 67 -13.63 39.98 8.31
CA GLN A 67 -14.05 40.37 6.95
C GLN A 67 -12.87 40.28 5.98
N ASN A 68 -11.70 40.79 6.39
CA ASN A 68 -10.46 40.77 5.63
C ASN A 68 -9.25 40.53 6.56
N PRO A 69 -8.94 39.27 6.92
CA PRO A 69 -7.76 38.93 7.71
C PRO A 69 -6.50 39.41 7.00
N THR A 70 -5.90 40.49 7.52
CA THR A 70 -4.65 41.06 7.00
C THR A 70 -3.44 40.31 7.57
N ASN A 71 -2.29 40.42 6.92
CA ASN A 71 -1.02 39.90 7.47
C ASN A 71 -0.71 40.49 8.85
N GLY A 72 -1.09 41.75 9.10
CA GLY A 72 -0.96 42.38 10.42
C GLY A 72 -1.81 41.71 11.50
N TRP A 73 -3.06 41.38 11.19
CA TRP A 73 -3.95 40.65 12.10
C TRP A 73 -3.43 39.24 12.40
N VAL A 74 -2.99 38.51 11.37
CA VAL A 74 -2.34 37.20 11.53
C VAL A 74 -1.11 37.31 12.42
N ASN A 75 -0.21 38.27 12.14
CA ASN A 75 1.00 38.50 12.95
C ASN A 75 0.67 38.80 14.41
N ALA A 76 -0.38 39.57 14.69
CA ALA A 76 -0.81 39.87 16.04
C ALA A 76 -1.30 38.62 16.80
N ILE A 77 -2.09 37.75 16.13
CA ILE A 77 -2.46 36.44 16.70
C ILE A 77 -1.22 35.62 17.02
N LEU A 78 -0.35 35.46 16.03
CA LEU A 78 0.87 34.64 16.14
C LEU A 78 1.81 35.15 17.23
N ASN A 79 1.94 36.47 17.39
CA ASN A 79 2.68 37.08 18.49
C ASN A 79 2.03 36.77 19.85
N GLY A 80 0.70 36.79 19.94
CA GLY A 80 -0.02 36.40 21.16
C GLY A 80 0.15 34.94 21.54
N LEU A 81 0.41 34.06 20.57
CA LEU A 81 0.72 32.65 20.81
C LEU A 81 2.14 32.42 21.36
N GLN A 82 3.03 33.41 21.30
CA GLN A 82 4.41 33.25 21.77
C GLN A 82 4.46 33.02 23.29
N GLY A 83 5.27 32.06 23.72
CA GLY A 83 5.39 31.67 25.13
C GLY A 83 4.28 30.75 25.66
N GLY A 84 3.21 30.51 24.89
CA GLY A 84 2.17 29.55 25.26
C GLY A 84 2.61 28.08 25.20
N HIS A 85 1.84 27.19 25.82
CA HIS A 85 2.08 25.75 25.79
C HIS A 85 2.10 25.23 24.32
N PRO A 86 3.10 24.43 23.89
CA PRO A 86 3.25 24.02 22.50
C PRO A 86 2.00 23.39 21.88
N VAL A 87 1.28 22.54 22.62
CA VAL A 87 0.03 21.90 22.17
C VAL A 87 -1.09 22.92 21.90
N LEU A 88 -1.24 23.94 22.76
CA LEU A 88 -2.24 24.99 22.56
C LEU A 88 -1.88 25.86 21.36
N ARG A 89 -0.59 26.17 21.19
CA ARG A 89 -0.10 26.90 20.03
C ARG A 89 -0.35 26.13 18.73
N LEU A 90 -0.12 24.82 18.75
CA LEU A 90 -0.42 23.93 17.63
C LEU A 90 -1.93 23.93 17.31
N ALA A 91 -2.79 23.78 18.32
CA ALA A 91 -4.24 23.83 18.15
C ALA A 91 -4.72 25.17 17.57
N ALA A 92 -4.24 26.29 18.11
CA ALA A 92 -4.63 27.63 17.66
C ALA A 92 -4.13 27.94 16.25
N ALA A 93 -2.84 27.70 15.98
CA ALA A 93 -2.25 27.96 14.67
C ALA A 93 -2.82 27.01 13.60
N GLY A 94 -3.05 25.74 13.94
CA GLY A 94 -3.71 24.77 13.06
C GLY A 94 -5.15 25.18 12.72
N GLY A 95 -5.91 25.62 13.72
CA GLY A 95 -7.24 26.20 13.52
C GLY A 95 -7.22 27.42 12.58
N LEU A 96 -6.21 28.29 12.72
CA LEU A 96 -6.00 29.42 11.82
C LEU A 96 -5.77 28.95 10.36
N LEU A 97 -4.91 27.95 10.12
CA LEU A 97 -4.68 27.41 8.77
C LEU A 97 -5.96 26.83 8.16
N LEU A 98 -6.70 26.03 8.94
CA LEU A 98 -7.99 25.46 8.53
C LEU A 98 -8.98 26.57 8.12
N GLY A 99 -9.04 27.67 8.87
CA GLY A 99 -9.92 28.80 8.54
C GLY A 99 -9.55 29.51 7.24
N PHE A 100 -8.25 29.63 6.93
CA PHE A 100 -7.80 30.17 5.64
C PHE A 100 -8.10 29.21 4.48
N ALA A 101 -7.90 27.91 4.69
CA ALA A 101 -8.21 26.87 3.72
C ALA A 101 -9.72 26.83 3.39
N ASP A 102 -10.59 26.92 4.40
CA ASP A 102 -12.05 26.99 4.19
C ASP A 102 -12.47 28.16 3.30
N LYS A 103 -11.80 29.31 3.45
CA LYS A 103 -12.04 30.50 2.62
C LYS A 103 -11.38 30.43 1.24
N SER A 104 -10.71 29.32 0.90
CA SER A 104 -9.90 29.17 -0.32
C SER A 104 -8.88 30.30 -0.49
N ARG A 105 -8.35 30.82 0.62
CA ARG A 105 -7.37 31.91 0.63
C ARG A 105 -5.96 31.34 0.75
N ALA A 106 -5.00 32.07 0.17
CA ALA A 106 -3.59 31.78 0.36
C ALA A 106 -3.24 31.78 1.86
N ILE A 107 -2.67 30.67 2.32
CA ILE A 107 -2.34 30.47 3.72
C ILE A 107 -1.07 31.26 4.06
N PRO A 108 -1.11 32.18 5.04
CA PRO A 108 0.05 32.98 5.42
C PRO A 108 1.25 32.11 5.80
N THR A 109 2.41 32.38 5.18
CA THR A 109 3.66 31.63 5.39
C THR A 109 4.06 31.55 6.86
N ARG A 110 3.95 32.67 7.59
CA ARG A 110 4.27 32.74 9.02
C ARG A 110 3.36 31.87 9.89
N ALA A 111 2.10 31.69 9.48
CA ALA A 111 1.18 30.81 10.20
C ALA A 111 1.58 29.34 10.02
N GLN A 112 1.98 28.95 8.79
CA GLN A 112 2.53 27.62 8.52
C GLN A 112 3.78 27.37 9.37
N ASP A 113 4.70 28.33 9.43
CA ASP A 113 5.91 28.23 10.26
C ASP A 113 5.61 28.03 11.74
N HIS A 114 4.57 28.69 12.25
CA HIS A 114 4.17 28.50 13.64
C HIS A 114 3.60 27.12 13.93
N VAL A 115 2.87 26.50 13.00
CA VAL A 115 2.43 25.10 13.17
C VAL A 115 3.63 24.16 13.17
N VAL A 116 4.57 24.33 12.24
CA VAL A 116 5.81 23.53 12.17
C VAL A 116 6.64 23.66 13.46
N ILE A 117 6.87 24.89 13.92
CA ILE A 117 7.64 25.14 15.16
C ILE A 117 6.91 24.57 16.38
N ALA A 118 5.59 24.77 16.48
CA ALA A 118 4.82 24.26 17.61
C ALA A 118 4.86 22.73 17.67
N LEU A 119 4.71 22.04 16.53
CA LEU A 119 4.83 20.59 16.47
C LEU A 119 6.26 20.12 16.82
N ALA A 120 7.30 20.78 16.29
CA ALA A 120 8.68 20.45 16.64
C ALA A 120 8.93 20.54 18.15
N GLN A 121 8.35 21.53 18.81
CA GLN A 121 8.43 21.69 20.26
C GLN A 121 7.63 20.62 21.03
N VAL A 122 6.44 20.26 20.54
CA VAL A 122 5.68 19.12 21.09
C VAL A 122 6.51 17.84 21.00
N MET A 123 7.08 17.55 19.82
CA MET A 123 7.92 16.38 19.64
C MET A 123 9.11 16.39 20.60
N ALA A 124 9.86 17.49 20.68
CA ALA A 124 11.00 17.62 21.58
C ALA A 124 10.62 17.37 23.06
N MET A 125 9.46 17.88 23.48
CA MET A 125 8.95 17.72 24.85
C MET A 125 8.62 16.26 25.19
N TYR A 126 8.10 15.49 24.24
CA TYR A 126 7.72 14.08 24.47
C TYR A 126 8.82 13.08 24.11
N THR A 127 9.81 13.45 23.30
CA THR A 127 10.98 12.58 23.04
C THR A 127 12.02 12.66 24.16
N SER A 128 12.03 13.72 24.99
CA SER A 128 12.98 13.87 26.09
C SER A 128 12.55 13.18 27.39
N VAL A 129 11.26 12.88 27.52
CA VAL A 129 10.70 12.16 28.68
C VAL A 129 10.62 10.70 28.28
N ASP A 130 10.94 9.78 29.20
CA ASP A 130 10.65 8.35 29.01
C ASP A 130 9.14 8.19 28.82
N TRP A 131 8.75 8.18 27.55
CA TRP A 131 7.37 8.27 27.08
C TRP A 131 6.57 7.00 27.44
N GLU A 132 7.25 5.94 27.88
CA GLU A 132 6.65 4.71 28.41
C GLU A 132 5.74 4.95 29.63
N THR A 133 5.88 6.09 30.31
CA THR A 133 4.93 6.51 31.36
C THR A 133 3.57 6.86 30.76
N HIS A 134 2.57 6.03 31.04
CA HIS A 134 1.27 5.95 30.34
C HIS A 134 0.48 7.26 30.30
N SER A 135 0.72 8.21 31.21
CA SER A 135 0.01 9.50 31.26
C SER A 135 0.46 10.50 30.20
N SER A 136 1.64 10.29 29.59
CA SER A 136 2.21 11.23 28.60
C SER A 136 1.74 10.97 27.16
N HIS A 137 1.29 9.74 26.88
CA HIS A 137 0.86 9.28 25.56
C HIS A 137 -0.32 10.09 25.01
N ASP A 138 -1.30 10.41 25.86
CA ASP A 138 -2.53 11.08 25.44
C ASP A 138 -2.23 12.43 24.79
N ALA A 139 -1.35 13.23 25.39
CA ALA A 139 -1.09 14.58 24.92
C ALA A 139 -0.28 14.62 23.61
N LEU A 140 0.65 13.68 23.40
CA LEU A 140 1.32 13.53 22.10
C LEU A 140 0.34 13.04 21.04
N ALA A 141 -0.43 11.99 21.32
CA ALA A 141 -1.41 11.44 20.37
C ALA A 141 -2.43 12.51 19.95
N ILE A 142 -2.97 13.28 20.91
CA ILE A 142 -3.87 14.40 20.63
C ILE A 142 -3.19 15.45 19.77
N SER A 143 -1.92 15.75 20.01
CA SER A 143 -1.17 16.72 19.21
C SER A 143 -0.97 16.24 17.77
N LEU A 144 -0.71 14.95 17.55
CA LEU A 144 -0.60 14.36 16.22
C LEU A 144 -1.96 14.33 15.49
N VAL A 145 -3.06 14.10 16.22
CA VAL A 145 -4.43 14.25 15.68
C VAL A 145 -4.71 15.70 15.26
N LEU A 146 -4.30 16.70 16.03
CA LEU A 146 -4.43 18.11 15.64
C LEU A 146 -3.52 18.46 14.45
N ALA A 147 -2.30 17.94 14.45
CA ALA A 147 -1.33 18.16 13.37
C ALA A 147 -1.81 17.55 12.04
N SER A 148 -2.37 16.34 12.05
CA SER A 148 -2.84 15.66 10.85
C SER A 148 -3.96 16.40 10.10
N GLN A 149 -4.71 17.28 10.78
CA GLN A 149 -5.70 18.14 10.14
C GLN A 149 -5.08 19.36 9.43
N SER A 150 -3.95 19.86 9.93
CA SER A 150 -3.39 21.15 9.51
C SER A 150 -2.09 21.04 8.69
N LEU A 151 -1.28 20.00 8.92
CA LEU A 151 -0.03 19.78 8.18
C LEU A 151 -0.22 19.54 6.68
N PRO A 152 -1.27 18.85 6.18
CA PRO A 152 -1.51 18.72 4.74
C PRO A 152 -1.73 20.07 4.03
N LEU A 153 -2.02 21.14 4.79
CA LEU A 153 -2.19 22.50 4.27
C LEU A 153 -0.87 23.29 4.22
N ILE A 154 0.22 22.73 4.74
CA ILE A 154 1.54 23.39 4.79
C ILE A 154 2.33 23.00 3.55
N ALA A 155 3.06 23.96 2.98
CA ALA A 155 3.93 23.70 1.84
C ALA A 155 4.98 22.61 2.19
N PRO A 156 5.19 21.61 1.30
CA PRO A 156 6.17 20.52 1.48
C PRO A 156 7.54 20.99 1.95
N GLU A 157 8.06 22.08 1.39
CA GLU A 157 9.38 22.63 1.73
C GLU A 157 9.52 23.05 3.19
N ARG A 158 8.42 23.47 3.82
CA ARG A 158 8.42 23.84 5.25
C ARG A 158 8.34 22.62 6.15
N LEU A 159 7.64 21.56 5.70
CA LEU A 159 7.58 20.29 6.45
C LEU A 159 8.94 19.61 6.50
N LYS A 160 9.81 19.79 5.50
CA LYS A 160 11.19 19.29 5.50
C LYS A 160 12.04 19.82 6.67
N ALA A 161 11.66 20.93 7.29
CA ALA A 161 12.32 21.46 8.48
C ALA A 161 12.09 20.62 9.75
N LEU A 162 11.07 19.74 9.75
CA LEU A 162 10.82 18.83 10.86
C LEU A 162 11.82 17.67 10.85
N PRO A 163 12.13 17.07 12.03
CA PRO A 163 12.81 15.79 12.09
C PRO A 163 11.85 14.67 11.64
N LEU A 164 11.61 14.60 10.32
CA LEU A 164 10.64 13.69 9.70
C LEU A 164 10.80 12.22 10.11
N PRO A 165 12.01 11.62 10.24
CA PRO A 165 12.13 10.25 10.72
C PRO A 165 11.54 10.06 12.12
N THR A 166 11.83 10.99 13.04
CA THR A 166 11.26 10.99 14.38
C THR A 166 9.74 11.15 14.33
N LEU A 167 9.22 12.06 13.50
CA LEU A 167 7.78 12.27 13.37
C LEU A 167 7.08 11.00 12.87
N VAL A 168 7.62 10.34 11.84
CA VAL A 168 7.07 9.08 11.31
C VAL A 168 7.08 7.98 12.36
N ASN A 169 8.16 7.87 13.16
CA ASN A 169 8.22 6.89 14.24
C ASN A 169 7.13 7.14 15.29
N LEU A 170 6.91 8.40 15.69
CA LEU A 170 5.84 8.77 16.63
C LEU A 170 4.43 8.51 16.05
N LEU A 171 4.23 8.80 14.77
CA LEU A 171 2.97 8.50 14.06
C LEU A 171 2.72 7.00 13.96
N THR A 172 3.76 6.22 13.65
CA THR A 172 3.70 4.74 13.57
C THR A 172 3.36 4.15 14.93
N ALA A 173 4.05 4.58 15.99
CA ALA A 173 3.74 4.16 17.35
C ALA A 173 2.30 4.52 17.75
N SER A 174 1.82 5.70 17.35
CA SER A 174 0.44 6.13 17.60
C SER A 174 -0.59 5.30 16.83
N LEU A 175 -0.28 4.88 15.59
CA LEU A 175 -1.13 3.95 14.84
C LEU A 175 -1.18 2.58 15.51
N VAL A 176 -0.03 2.01 15.86
CA VAL A 176 0.07 0.71 16.56
C VAL A 176 -0.72 0.75 17.86
N PHE A 177 -0.56 1.81 18.64
CA PHE A 177 -1.32 2.01 19.88
C PHE A 177 -2.82 2.16 19.61
N GLY A 178 -3.22 3.01 18.67
CA GLY A 178 -4.62 3.27 18.34
C GLY A 178 -5.35 2.01 17.87
N PHE A 179 -4.71 1.20 17.02
CA PHE A 179 -5.25 -0.10 16.71
C PHE A 179 -5.31 -0.95 17.99
N THR A 180 -4.24 -1.05 18.79
CA THR A 180 -4.16 -1.99 19.94
C THR A 180 -5.21 -1.72 21.01
N GLN A 181 -5.57 -0.46 21.20
CA GLN A 181 -6.62 -0.04 22.12
C GLN A 181 -8.02 0.02 21.48
N ASP A 182 -8.15 -0.30 20.19
CA ASP A 182 -9.37 -0.15 19.39
C ASP A 182 -9.92 1.30 19.34
N ASP A 183 -9.04 2.28 19.51
CA ASP A 183 -9.35 3.71 19.32
C ASP A 183 -9.15 4.11 17.84
N LEU A 184 -10.12 3.73 17.02
CA LEU A 184 -10.07 3.93 15.57
C LEU A 184 -10.34 5.37 15.14
N ALA A 185 -10.78 6.26 16.05
CA ALA A 185 -11.15 7.64 15.71
C ALA A 185 -9.95 8.47 15.21
N ALA A 186 -8.76 8.18 15.75
CA ALA A 186 -7.51 8.86 15.38
C ALA A 186 -6.78 8.20 14.20
N VAL A 187 -7.10 6.95 13.86
CA VAL A 187 -6.36 6.17 12.86
C VAL A 187 -6.38 6.83 11.49
N SER A 188 -7.55 7.16 10.95
CA SER A 188 -7.66 7.73 9.60
C SER A 188 -6.84 9.02 9.40
N PRO A 189 -6.97 10.06 10.25
CA PRO A 189 -6.18 11.27 10.07
C PRO A 189 -4.68 11.03 10.31
N ILE A 190 -4.30 10.16 11.28
CA ILE A 190 -2.90 9.81 11.50
C ILE A 190 -2.32 9.08 10.28
N SER A 191 -3.02 8.10 9.70
CA SER A 191 -2.56 7.37 8.50
C SER A 191 -2.31 8.30 7.32
N LYS A 192 -3.20 9.29 7.09
CA LYS A 192 -3.01 10.32 6.05
C LYS A 192 -1.74 11.14 6.29
N LEU A 193 -1.50 11.52 7.54
CA LEU A 193 -0.30 12.26 7.89
C LEU A 193 0.96 11.39 7.77
N THR A 194 0.92 10.13 8.19
CA THR A 194 2.02 9.18 8.04
C THR A 194 2.40 9.00 6.58
N ALA A 195 1.40 8.81 5.71
CA ALA A 195 1.60 8.70 4.26
C ALA A 195 2.27 9.95 3.67
N LEU A 196 1.79 11.15 4.03
CA LEU A 196 2.39 12.42 3.61
C LEU A 196 3.85 12.55 4.09
N CYS A 197 4.11 12.30 5.37
CA CYS A 197 5.45 12.43 5.95
C CYS A 197 6.45 11.43 5.36
N LEU A 198 6.01 10.20 5.08
CA LEU A 198 6.83 9.17 4.45
C LEU A 198 7.18 9.52 3.00
N SER A 199 6.19 9.96 2.21
CA SER A 199 6.43 10.42 0.83
C SER A 199 7.43 11.57 0.80
N LEU A 200 7.23 12.60 1.64
CA LEU A 200 8.17 13.73 1.76
C LEU A 200 9.57 13.30 2.21
N LEU A 201 9.67 12.32 3.11
CA LEU A 201 10.95 11.82 3.60
C LEU A 201 11.69 11.04 2.50
N LEU A 202 10.98 10.20 1.73
CA LEU A 202 11.55 9.47 0.59
C LEU A 202 12.02 10.43 -0.50
N ASP A 203 11.24 11.47 -0.81
CA ASP A 203 11.59 12.47 -1.83
C ASP A 203 12.80 13.32 -1.44
N SER A 204 12.91 13.71 -0.16
CA SER A 204 13.93 14.65 0.30
C SER A 204 15.21 13.97 0.82
N ARG A 205 15.09 12.81 1.45
CA ARG A 205 16.18 12.09 2.12
C ARG A 205 15.98 10.57 2.00
N PRO A 206 16.09 10.01 0.79
CA PRO A 206 15.75 8.59 0.55
C PRO A 206 16.59 7.61 1.38
N LYS A 207 17.85 7.96 1.73
CA LYS A 207 18.70 7.15 2.61
C LYS A 207 18.12 6.94 4.01
N ASP A 208 17.48 7.96 4.57
CA ASP A 208 16.78 7.88 5.86
C ASP A 208 15.34 7.38 5.67
N GLY A 209 14.74 7.72 4.54
CA GLY A 209 13.35 7.42 4.22
C GLY A 209 13.06 5.96 3.98
N LEU A 210 13.92 5.24 3.24
CA LEU A 210 13.73 3.82 2.96
C LEU A 210 13.65 2.98 4.24
N PRO A 211 14.64 3.00 5.16
CA PRO A 211 14.57 2.21 6.39
C PRO A 211 13.41 2.64 7.31
N THR A 212 13.11 3.94 7.38
CA THR A 212 11.98 4.45 8.16
C THR A 212 10.63 3.96 7.60
N ALA A 213 10.46 3.98 6.28
CA ALA A 213 9.27 3.47 5.60
C ALA A 213 9.12 1.97 5.81
N HIS A 214 10.21 1.21 5.70
CA HIS A 214 10.20 -0.22 5.93
C HIS A 214 9.81 -0.56 7.38
N ALA A 215 10.38 0.13 8.37
CA ALA A 215 10.01 -0.08 9.77
C ALA A 215 8.51 0.22 10.03
N CYS A 216 7.96 1.26 9.39
CA CYS A 216 6.54 1.57 9.45
C CYS A 216 5.68 0.45 8.84
N LEU A 217 6.02 0.00 7.63
CA LEU A 217 5.29 -1.08 6.94
C LEU A 217 5.40 -2.42 7.68
N VAL A 218 6.55 -2.74 8.27
CA VAL A 218 6.73 -3.93 9.13
C VAL A 218 5.78 -3.86 10.32
N SER A 219 5.66 -2.70 10.98
CA SER A 219 4.73 -2.52 12.10
C SER A 219 3.27 -2.76 11.68
N LEU A 220 2.88 -2.32 10.47
CA LEU A 220 1.53 -2.57 9.93
C LEU A 220 1.31 -4.03 9.52
N ARG A 221 2.33 -4.69 8.96
CA ARG A 221 2.30 -6.13 8.66
C ARG A 221 2.12 -6.95 9.93
N ASP A 222 2.88 -6.65 10.98
CA ASP A 222 2.82 -7.38 12.24
C ASP A 222 1.45 -7.19 12.92
N LEU A 223 0.86 -5.98 12.83
CA LEU A 223 -0.52 -5.76 13.20
C LEU A 223 -1.49 -6.61 12.38
N ALA A 224 -1.32 -6.66 11.05
CA ALA A 224 -2.18 -7.42 10.15
C ALA A 224 -2.16 -8.93 10.45
N ALA A 225 -0.98 -9.46 10.80
CA ALA A 225 -0.81 -10.86 11.19
C ALA A 225 -1.56 -11.22 12.49
N THR A 226 -1.74 -10.25 13.40
CA THR A 226 -2.47 -10.48 14.66
C THR A 226 -3.97 -10.21 14.54
N ARG A 227 -4.36 -9.26 13.69
CA ARG A 227 -5.75 -8.88 13.45
C ARG A 227 -5.89 -8.10 12.14
N ALA A 228 -7.05 -8.21 11.52
CA ALA A 228 -7.35 -7.50 10.30
C ALA A 228 -8.68 -6.73 10.44
N PRO A 229 -8.74 -5.59 11.14
CA PRO A 229 -9.89 -4.70 11.04
C PRO A 229 -9.85 -3.95 9.71
N LYS A 230 -11.02 -3.62 9.13
CA LYS A 230 -11.12 -2.87 7.86
C LYS A 230 -10.33 -1.54 7.89
N ALA A 231 -10.30 -0.87 9.04
CA ALA A 231 -9.52 0.35 9.21
C ALA A 231 -8.01 0.13 9.04
N LEU A 232 -7.48 -1.04 9.41
CA LEU A 232 -6.07 -1.39 9.19
C LEU A 232 -5.80 -1.61 7.71
N LEU A 233 -6.69 -2.30 6.98
CA LEU A 233 -6.57 -2.44 5.53
C LEU A 233 -6.50 -1.06 4.84
N PHE A 234 -7.39 -0.13 5.20
CA PHE A 234 -7.39 1.21 4.63
C PHE A 234 -6.12 2.01 4.99
N ALA A 235 -5.63 1.89 6.22
CA ALA A 235 -4.39 2.53 6.65
C ALA A 235 -3.18 1.97 5.89
N THR A 236 -3.07 0.65 5.78
CA THR A 236 -1.99 -0.05 5.06
C THR A 236 -1.98 0.33 3.58
N VAL A 237 -3.12 0.25 2.89
CA VAL A 237 -3.23 0.63 1.47
C VAL A 237 -2.82 2.09 1.27
N MET A 238 -3.32 3.01 2.11
CA MET A 238 -3.01 4.44 2.00
C MET A 238 -1.52 4.74 2.21
N ILE A 239 -0.90 4.15 3.23
CA ILE A 239 0.51 4.36 3.56
C ILE A 239 1.41 3.69 2.52
N SER A 240 1.14 2.42 2.18
CA SER A 240 1.89 1.68 1.16
C SER A 240 1.80 2.36 -0.21
N ASN A 241 0.63 2.85 -0.63
CA ASN A 241 0.50 3.55 -1.92
C ASN A 241 1.43 4.77 -1.98
N ALA A 242 1.43 5.61 -0.94
CA ALA A 242 2.27 6.80 -0.88
C ALA A 242 3.77 6.45 -0.84
N VAL A 243 4.15 5.43 -0.06
CA VAL A 243 5.52 4.93 0.06
C VAL A 243 6.02 4.37 -1.27
N LEU A 244 5.29 3.42 -1.87
CA LEU A 244 5.69 2.76 -3.11
C LEU A 244 5.71 3.74 -4.28
N SER A 245 4.71 4.64 -4.37
CA SER A 245 4.66 5.67 -5.41
C SER A 245 5.85 6.64 -5.35
N SER A 246 6.43 6.87 -4.16
CA SER A 246 7.64 7.69 -4.01
C SER A 246 8.90 6.84 -4.25
N ALA A 247 8.90 5.59 -3.80
CA ALA A 247 10.06 4.70 -3.85
C ALA A 247 10.48 4.33 -5.28
N VAL A 248 9.54 4.25 -6.23
CA VAL A 248 9.86 3.96 -7.65
C VAL A 248 10.75 5.00 -8.32
N TYR A 249 10.80 6.23 -7.79
CA TYR A 249 11.64 7.30 -8.34
C TYR A 249 13.02 7.39 -7.69
N ILE A 250 13.32 6.54 -6.69
CA ILE A 250 14.61 6.54 -6.02
C ILE A 250 15.63 5.83 -6.91
N PRO A 251 16.76 6.47 -7.26
CA PRO A 251 17.76 5.84 -8.12
C PRO A 251 18.49 4.70 -7.38
N PRO A 252 18.83 3.59 -8.07
CA PRO A 252 19.53 2.45 -7.48
C PRO A 252 20.81 2.78 -6.72
N SER A 253 21.51 3.84 -7.11
CA SER A 253 22.74 4.32 -6.45
C SER A 253 22.55 4.69 -4.97
N VAL A 254 21.32 4.95 -4.54
CA VAL A 254 21.00 5.28 -3.15
C VAL A 254 20.94 4.04 -2.27
N TYR A 255 20.52 2.89 -2.82
CA TYR A 255 20.30 1.63 -2.10
C TYR A 255 21.14 0.46 -2.64
N SER A 256 22.27 0.75 -3.29
CA SER A 256 23.20 -0.29 -3.76
C SER A 256 24.04 -0.91 -2.64
N GLN A 257 23.86 -0.51 -1.38
CA GLN A 257 24.62 -1.07 -0.27
C GLN A 257 24.00 -2.42 0.14
N PRO A 258 24.81 -3.45 0.46
CA PRO A 258 24.33 -4.81 0.67
C PRO A 258 23.31 -4.95 1.81
N ASP A 259 23.31 -4.04 2.79
CA ASP A 259 22.38 -4.05 3.92
C ASP A 259 21.30 -2.95 3.84
N SER A 260 21.19 -2.27 2.70
CA SER A 260 20.23 -1.18 2.57
C SER A 260 18.84 -1.68 2.18
N THR A 261 17.82 -1.09 2.80
CA THR A 261 16.42 -1.28 2.43
C THR A 261 16.22 -0.85 0.98
N THR A 262 15.67 -1.74 0.15
CA THR A 262 15.40 -1.49 -1.27
C THR A 262 13.91 -1.24 -1.51
N PRO A 263 13.50 -0.61 -2.63
CA PRO A 263 12.08 -0.55 -3.01
C PRO A 263 11.42 -1.93 -3.07
N ALA A 264 12.13 -2.97 -3.51
CA ALA A 264 11.66 -4.35 -3.51
C ALA A 264 11.30 -4.84 -2.10
N SER A 265 12.11 -4.53 -1.07
CA SER A 265 11.78 -4.89 0.31
C SER A 265 10.50 -4.21 0.81
N LEU A 266 10.23 -2.96 0.42
CA LEU A 266 8.98 -2.25 0.77
C LEU A 266 7.75 -2.88 0.09
N ALA A 267 7.89 -3.25 -1.18
CA ALA A 267 6.85 -3.95 -1.94
C ALA A 267 6.55 -5.32 -1.32
N HIS A 268 7.60 -6.07 -0.99
CA HIS A 268 7.53 -7.35 -0.31
C HIS A 268 6.77 -7.25 1.02
N THR A 269 7.16 -6.32 1.91
CA THR A 269 6.45 -6.10 3.19
C THR A 269 4.98 -5.72 2.98
N THR A 270 4.69 -4.89 1.98
CA THR A 270 3.32 -4.48 1.64
C THR A 270 2.48 -5.69 1.24
N LEU A 271 2.97 -6.54 0.33
CA LEU A 271 2.22 -7.71 -0.14
C LEU A 271 2.00 -8.73 0.96
N HIS A 272 2.96 -8.92 1.88
CA HIS A 272 2.77 -9.74 3.07
C HIS A 272 1.74 -9.16 4.04
N ALA A 273 1.73 -7.85 4.26
CA ALA A 273 0.67 -7.22 5.07
C ALA A 273 -0.71 -7.46 4.44
N LEU A 274 -0.82 -7.36 3.12
CA LEU A 274 -2.06 -7.61 2.38
C LEU A 274 -2.46 -9.09 2.39
N SER A 275 -1.52 -10.04 2.32
CA SER A 275 -1.82 -11.47 2.37
C SER A 275 -2.43 -11.89 3.70
N HIS A 276 -1.97 -11.31 4.83
CA HIS A 276 -2.60 -11.49 6.14
C HIS A 276 -4.02 -10.91 6.22
N MET A 277 -4.39 -10.00 5.32
CA MET A 277 -5.73 -9.41 5.22
C MET A 277 -6.53 -9.98 4.03
N SER A 278 -6.09 -11.08 3.43
CA SER A 278 -6.70 -11.68 2.25
C SER A 278 -8.19 -11.98 2.40
N SER A 279 -8.63 -12.45 3.58
CA SER A 279 -10.05 -12.67 3.89
C SER A 279 -10.90 -11.39 3.84
N LEU A 280 -10.37 -10.27 4.35
CA LEU A 280 -11.03 -8.97 4.18
C LEU A 280 -11.05 -8.52 2.73
N ILE A 281 -9.93 -8.71 2.02
CA ILE A 281 -9.76 -8.34 0.62
C ILE A 281 -10.75 -9.10 -0.26
N ALA A 282 -10.99 -10.38 0.01
CA ALA A 282 -12.01 -11.18 -0.66
C ALA A 282 -13.42 -10.57 -0.50
N GLY A 283 -13.72 -9.99 0.67
CA GLY A 283 -14.95 -9.24 0.91
C GLY A 283 -15.12 -7.96 0.07
N PHE A 284 -14.03 -7.46 -0.55
CA PHE A 284 -14.04 -6.37 -1.53
C PHE A 284 -13.93 -6.86 -2.98
N GLY A 285 -14.12 -8.17 -3.23
CA GLY A 285 -14.04 -8.79 -4.54
C GLY A 285 -12.64 -9.29 -4.93
N GLY A 286 -11.67 -9.29 -4.00
CA GLY A 286 -10.29 -9.68 -4.30
C GLY A 286 -9.52 -8.60 -5.09
N ILE A 287 -8.29 -8.94 -5.50
CA ILE A 287 -7.44 -8.02 -6.28
C ILE A 287 -7.65 -8.12 -7.79
N SER A 288 -8.13 -9.26 -8.29
CA SER A 288 -8.33 -9.53 -9.72
C SER A 288 -9.72 -9.13 -10.24
N SER A 289 -10.64 -8.71 -9.37
CA SER A 289 -11.97 -8.29 -9.83
C SER A 289 -11.90 -7.02 -10.68
N THR A 290 -12.58 -7.08 -11.83
CA THR A 290 -12.72 -5.97 -12.77
C THR A 290 -14.00 -5.17 -12.53
N SER A 291 -14.80 -5.52 -11.51
CA SER A 291 -16.03 -4.78 -11.23
C SER A 291 -15.74 -3.34 -10.77
N THR A 292 -16.60 -2.42 -11.17
CA THR A 292 -16.47 -0.98 -10.88
C THR A 292 -16.57 -0.64 -9.39
N ASP A 293 -17.16 -1.53 -8.60
CA ASP A 293 -17.39 -1.36 -7.16
C ASP A 293 -16.22 -1.88 -6.30
N THR A 294 -15.10 -2.26 -6.94
CA THR A 294 -13.89 -2.71 -6.25
C THR A 294 -13.16 -1.57 -5.57
N PHE A 295 -12.41 -1.90 -4.51
CA PHE A 295 -11.53 -0.96 -3.83
C PHE A 295 -10.33 -0.62 -4.74
N ALA A 296 -10.50 0.37 -5.61
CA ALA A 296 -9.54 0.71 -6.67
C ALA A 296 -8.13 1.01 -6.13
N GLU A 297 -8.02 1.69 -5.00
CA GLU A 297 -6.75 2.03 -4.37
C GLU A 297 -6.00 0.79 -3.86
N LEU A 298 -6.72 -0.23 -3.35
CA LEU A 298 -6.11 -1.51 -2.98
C LEU A 298 -5.47 -2.17 -4.21
N ARG A 299 -6.22 -2.25 -5.30
CA ARG A 299 -5.75 -2.85 -6.55
C ARG A 299 -4.54 -2.11 -7.12
N GLN A 300 -4.60 -0.78 -7.16
CA GLN A 300 -3.48 0.06 -7.58
C GLN A 300 -2.24 -0.18 -6.72
N THR A 301 -2.39 -0.24 -5.39
CA THR A 301 -1.27 -0.45 -4.47
C THR A 301 -0.66 -1.83 -4.62
N THR A 302 -1.49 -2.87 -4.78
CA THR A 302 -1.04 -4.24 -5.00
C THR A 302 -0.26 -4.38 -6.31
N TYR A 303 -0.81 -3.89 -7.43
CA TYR A 303 -0.12 -3.97 -8.72
C TYR A 303 1.17 -3.15 -8.74
N LEU A 304 1.18 -1.96 -8.12
CA LEU A 304 2.41 -1.19 -7.99
C LEU A 304 3.50 -1.96 -7.20
N ALA A 305 3.11 -2.68 -6.15
CA ALA A 305 4.05 -3.54 -5.42
C ALA A 305 4.56 -4.70 -6.29
N LEU A 306 3.67 -5.36 -7.03
CA LEU A 306 4.03 -6.47 -7.94
C LEU A 306 4.94 -5.98 -9.08
N ASP A 307 4.67 -4.80 -9.65
CA ASP A 307 5.50 -4.17 -10.69
C ASP A 307 6.91 -3.86 -10.18
N ILE A 308 7.04 -3.41 -8.93
CA ILE A 308 8.34 -3.17 -8.29
C ILE A 308 9.12 -4.49 -8.13
N LEU A 309 8.46 -5.58 -7.74
CA LEU A 309 9.11 -6.90 -7.62
C LEU A 309 9.44 -7.51 -8.99
N ALA A 310 8.63 -7.21 -10.01
CA ALA A 310 8.84 -7.67 -11.37
C ALA A 310 9.94 -6.89 -12.11
N ALA A 311 10.33 -5.72 -11.60
CA ALA A 311 11.36 -4.90 -12.20
C ALA A 311 12.74 -5.58 -12.10
N PRO A 312 13.55 -5.57 -13.18
CA PRO A 312 14.86 -6.20 -13.15
C PRO A 312 15.81 -5.49 -12.18
N THR A 313 16.39 -6.23 -11.25
CA THR A 313 17.32 -5.70 -10.25
C THR A 313 18.63 -5.28 -10.93
N THR A 314 18.89 -3.96 -10.98
CA THR A 314 20.11 -3.44 -11.60
C THR A 314 21.35 -3.86 -10.81
N GLY A 315 22.24 -4.64 -11.42
CA GLY A 315 23.53 -5.02 -10.83
C GLY A 315 23.59 -6.44 -10.25
N SER A 316 22.47 -7.15 -10.20
CA SER A 316 22.47 -8.61 -9.95
C SER A 316 22.50 -9.35 -11.28
N PRO A 317 23.29 -10.44 -11.42
CA PRO A 317 23.13 -11.36 -12.55
C PRO A 317 21.76 -12.05 -12.55
N ASP A 318 21.14 -12.16 -11.38
CA ASP A 318 19.85 -12.81 -11.19
C ASP A 318 18.74 -11.76 -11.23
N THR A 319 18.22 -11.49 -12.44
CA THR A 319 17.14 -10.52 -12.68
C THR A 319 15.80 -10.90 -12.05
N HIS A 320 15.68 -12.13 -11.54
CA HIS A 320 14.43 -12.72 -11.03
C HIS A 320 14.42 -12.90 -9.51
N ALA A 321 15.52 -12.56 -8.82
CA ALA A 321 15.74 -12.93 -7.42
C ALA A 321 14.63 -12.43 -6.48
N ASP A 322 14.17 -11.19 -6.65
CA ASP A 322 13.16 -10.59 -5.76
C ASP A 322 11.77 -11.22 -5.95
N ALA A 323 11.34 -11.43 -7.19
CA ALA A 323 10.06 -12.07 -7.51
C ALA A 323 10.05 -13.55 -7.08
N ASP A 324 11.12 -14.29 -7.36
CA ASP A 324 11.28 -15.69 -6.95
C ASP A 324 11.29 -15.82 -5.42
N ALA A 325 12.03 -14.96 -4.71
CA ALA A 325 12.08 -14.96 -3.25
C ALA A 325 10.68 -14.74 -2.65
N PHE A 326 9.94 -13.76 -3.16
CA PHE A 326 8.58 -13.49 -2.71
C PHE A 326 7.63 -14.68 -2.92
N VAL A 327 7.63 -15.27 -4.12
CA VAL A 327 6.77 -16.44 -4.42
C VAL A 327 7.12 -17.64 -3.54
N ASN A 328 8.41 -17.89 -3.33
CA ASN A 328 8.87 -18.95 -2.43
C ASN A 328 8.40 -18.73 -0.99
N GLU A 329 8.45 -17.50 -0.49
CA GLU A 329 7.98 -17.17 0.85
C GLU A 329 6.45 -17.33 0.97
N LEU A 330 5.68 -16.80 0.02
CA LEU A 330 4.23 -16.97 0.00
C LEU A 330 3.83 -18.45 0.07
N LEU A 331 4.46 -19.29 -0.76
CA LEU A 331 4.22 -20.73 -0.82
C LEU A 331 4.63 -21.47 0.45
N SER A 332 5.72 -21.04 1.09
CA SER A 332 6.15 -21.60 2.37
C SER A 332 5.09 -21.38 3.46
N ASN A 333 4.43 -20.21 3.44
CA ASN A 333 3.34 -19.87 4.35
C ASN A 333 2.04 -20.59 3.98
N THR A 334 1.78 -20.82 2.68
CA THR A 334 0.59 -21.56 2.22
C THR A 334 0.53 -22.95 2.85
N ASN A 335 1.65 -23.65 3.01
CA ASN A 335 1.68 -24.98 3.63
C ASN A 335 1.12 -25.01 5.07
N HIS A 336 1.16 -23.88 5.77
CA HIS A 336 0.57 -23.73 7.11
C HIS A 336 -0.91 -23.31 7.07
N SER A 337 -1.37 -22.80 5.93
CA SER A 337 -2.66 -22.15 5.74
C SER A 337 -3.45 -22.73 4.56
N LEU A 338 -3.21 -23.99 4.17
CA LEU A 338 -3.91 -24.64 3.04
C LEU A 338 -5.45 -24.69 3.22
N SER A 339 -5.95 -24.44 4.43
CA SER A 339 -7.38 -24.30 4.70
C SER A 339 -7.94 -22.90 4.44
N ASP A 340 -7.10 -21.89 4.19
CA ASP A 340 -7.53 -20.52 3.92
C ASP A 340 -7.55 -20.25 2.40
N GLU A 341 -8.73 -20.48 1.83
CA GLU A 341 -9.02 -20.26 0.41
C GLU A 341 -8.75 -18.81 -0.03
N HIS A 342 -8.97 -17.83 0.86
CA HIS A 342 -8.78 -16.42 0.52
C HIS A 342 -7.29 -16.08 0.40
N TYR A 343 -6.47 -16.64 1.29
CA TYR A 343 -5.01 -16.52 1.21
C TYR A 343 -4.47 -17.16 -0.07
N LEU A 344 -4.97 -18.34 -0.42
CA LEU A 344 -4.60 -19.04 -1.63
C LEU A 344 -5.02 -18.27 -2.90
N ALA A 345 -6.25 -17.75 -2.95
CA ALA A 345 -6.71 -16.92 -4.07
C ALA A 345 -5.86 -15.66 -4.24
N PHE A 346 -5.51 -14.97 -3.13
CA PHE A 346 -4.59 -13.84 -3.16
C PHE A 346 -3.20 -14.23 -3.69
N THR A 347 -2.69 -15.38 -3.25
CA THR A 347 -1.38 -15.91 -3.67
C THR A 347 -1.35 -16.20 -5.16
N LEU A 348 -2.35 -16.91 -5.69
CA LEU A 348 -2.46 -17.22 -7.12
C LEU A 348 -2.60 -15.94 -7.97
N ALA A 349 -3.38 -14.97 -7.51
CA ALA A 349 -3.50 -13.68 -8.18
C ALA A 349 -2.18 -12.89 -8.21
N CYS A 350 -1.33 -12.98 -7.17
CA CYS A 350 0.01 -12.41 -7.21
C CYS A 350 0.93 -13.15 -8.18
N MET A 351 0.89 -14.49 -8.17
CA MET A 351 1.69 -15.32 -9.09
C MET A 351 1.35 -15.03 -10.54
N GLU A 352 0.07 -14.91 -10.89
CA GLU A 352 -0.41 -14.60 -12.24
C GLU A 352 0.35 -13.41 -12.84
N GLN A 353 0.51 -12.35 -12.04
CA GLN A 353 1.16 -11.11 -12.45
C GLN A 353 2.68 -11.19 -12.46
N LEU A 354 3.25 -12.02 -11.58
CA LEU A 354 4.70 -12.18 -11.45
C LEU A 354 5.28 -13.20 -12.42
N VAL A 355 4.49 -14.12 -13.00
CA VAL A 355 4.97 -15.14 -13.94
C VAL A 355 5.97 -14.57 -14.97
N PRO A 356 5.72 -13.45 -15.67
CA PRO A 356 6.67 -12.86 -16.62
C PRO A 356 8.07 -12.61 -16.04
N ALA A 357 8.14 -12.29 -14.74
CA ALA A 357 9.37 -11.93 -14.01
C ALA A 357 9.95 -13.05 -13.15
N LEU A 358 9.35 -14.25 -13.09
CA LEU A 358 9.93 -15.39 -12.37
C LEU A 358 11.07 -16.09 -13.12
N SER A 359 11.87 -16.92 -12.47
CA SER A 359 12.71 -17.89 -13.16
C SER A 359 11.89 -19.05 -13.74
N VAL A 360 12.48 -19.81 -14.67
CA VAL A 360 11.84 -21.02 -15.21
C VAL A 360 11.77 -22.09 -14.13
N GLU A 361 12.83 -22.21 -13.32
CA GLU A 361 12.89 -23.12 -12.18
C GLU A 361 11.77 -22.81 -11.17
N CYS A 362 11.56 -21.54 -10.79
CA CYS A 362 10.48 -21.17 -9.88
C CYS A 362 9.09 -21.54 -10.45
N ILE A 363 8.85 -21.30 -11.75
CA ILE A 363 7.57 -21.66 -12.37
C ILE A 363 7.32 -23.17 -12.30
N ILE A 364 8.30 -23.99 -12.67
CA ILE A 364 8.14 -25.44 -12.77
C ILE A 364 8.12 -26.09 -11.37
N ASP A 365 9.06 -25.72 -10.51
CA ASP A 365 9.27 -26.44 -9.25
C ASP A 365 8.39 -25.93 -8.10
N ARG A 366 7.88 -24.69 -8.22
CA ARG A 366 7.17 -24.00 -7.11
C ARG A 366 5.76 -23.60 -7.48
N VAL A 367 5.56 -22.88 -8.59
CA VAL A 367 4.25 -22.38 -8.99
C VAL A 367 3.36 -23.50 -9.51
N TRP A 368 3.86 -24.29 -10.45
CA TRP A 368 3.06 -25.33 -11.12
C TRP A 368 2.42 -26.34 -10.17
N PRO A 369 3.13 -26.92 -9.16
CA PRO A 369 2.53 -27.91 -8.25
C PRO A 369 1.33 -27.38 -7.46
N VAL A 370 1.26 -26.07 -7.19
CA VAL A 370 0.12 -25.45 -6.52
C VAL A 370 -1.01 -25.20 -7.52
N VAL A 371 -0.71 -24.66 -8.69
CA VAL A 371 -1.70 -24.41 -9.75
C VAL A 371 -2.40 -25.72 -10.15
N GLU A 372 -1.64 -26.78 -10.41
CA GLU A 372 -2.15 -28.08 -10.87
C GLU A 372 -3.25 -28.65 -9.97
N GLN A 373 -3.10 -28.51 -8.65
CA GLN A 373 -4.05 -29.02 -7.66
C GLN A 373 -5.43 -28.39 -7.77
N HIS A 374 -5.51 -27.17 -8.30
CA HIS A 374 -6.74 -26.38 -8.33
C HIS A 374 -7.34 -26.23 -9.73
N LEU A 375 -6.72 -26.80 -10.77
CA LEU A 375 -7.24 -26.75 -12.14
C LEU A 375 -8.47 -27.63 -12.37
N SER A 376 -8.73 -28.58 -11.46
CA SER A 376 -9.87 -29.48 -11.52
C SER A 376 -10.85 -29.31 -10.36
N ASP A 377 -10.58 -28.35 -9.46
CA ASP A 377 -11.41 -28.12 -8.26
C ASP A 377 -12.15 -26.79 -8.36
N SER A 378 -13.42 -26.86 -8.74
CA SER A 378 -14.31 -25.69 -8.85
C SER A 378 -15.04 -25.33 -7.55
N THR A 379 -14.77 -26.05 -6.45
CA THR A 379 -15.41 -25.79 -5.13
C THR A 379 -15.19 -24.35 -4.68
N HIS A 380 -14.01 -23.80 -4.99
CA HIS A 380 -13.61 -22.44 -4.63
C HIS A 380 -13.38 -21.62 -5.89
N ARG A 381 -14.47 -21.06 -6.43
CA ARG A 381 -14.48 -20.34 -7.73
C ARG A 381 -13.32 -19.35 -7.91
N GLN A 382 -12.98 -18.55 -6.90
CA GLN A 382 -11.89 -17.58 -7.01
C GLN A 382 -10.51 -18.24 -7.15
N VAL A 383 -10.25 -19.31 -6.39
CA VAL A 383 -9.00 -20.09 -6.45
C VAL A 383 -8.90 -20.78 -7.81
N TYR A 384 -9.99 -21.43 -8.24
CA TYR A 384 -10.12 -22.09 -9.54
C TYR A 384 -9.82 -21.13 -10.69
N GLU A 385 -10.53 -19.99 -10.78
CA GLU A 385 -10.34 -18.99 -11.82
C GLU A 385 -8.90 -18.43 -11.81
N SER A 386 -8.35 -18.16 -10.62
CA SER A 386 -6.98 -17.65 -10.49
C SER A 386 -5.93 -18.67 -10.93
N ALA A 387 -6.12 -19.97 -10.63
CA ALA A 387 -5.24 -21.04 -11.09
C ALA A 387 -5.21 -21.12 -12.63
N HIS A 388 -6.38 -21.03 -13.26
CA HIS A 388 -6.47 -20.96 -14.71
C HIS A 388 -5.75 -19.74 -15.28
N SER A 389 -5.90 -18.55 -14.68
CA SER A 389 -5.19 -17.34 -15.11
C SER A 389 -3.67 -17.47 -15.04
N VAL A 390 -3.13 -18.13 -14.00
CA VAL A 390 -1.69 -18.41 -13.89
C VAL A 390 -1.19 -19.27 -15.06
N VAL A 391 -1.95 -20.28 -15.49
CA VAL A 391 -1.58 -21.10 -16.67
C VAL A 391 -1.51 -20.24 -17.93
N LEU A 392 -2.46 -19.32 -18.13
CA LEU A 392 -2.44 -18.41 -19.28
C LEU A 392 -1.21 -17.50 -19.25
N ALA A 393 -0.84 -16.99 -18.07
CA ALA A 393 0.38 -16.22 -17.90
C ALA A 393 1.65 -17.04 -18.23
N ILE A 394 1.69 -18.33 -17.85
CA ILE A 394 2.80 -19.25 -18.19
C ILE A 394 2.91 -19.44 -19.70
N PHE A 395 1.78 -19.64 -20.41
CA PHE A 395 1.78 -19.75 -21.87
C PHE A 395 2.19 -18.45 -22.57
N ALA A 396 1.74 -17.30 -22.05
CA ALA A 396 2.14 -16.00 -22.58
C ALA A 396 3.66 -15.78 -22.46
N LYS A 397 4.24 -16.10 -21.29
CA LYS A 397 5.69 -16.02 -21.08
C LYS A 397 6.47 -16.96 -21.99
N ALA A 398 6.06 -18.22 -22.10
CA ALA A 398 6.72 -19.19 -22.98
C ALA A 398 6.75 -18.73 -24.44
N SER A 399 5.64 -18.12 -24.89
CA SER A 399 5.53 -17.55 -26.24
C SER A 399 6.45 -16.34 -26.44
N ALA A 400 6.60 -15.48 -25.42
CA ALA A 400 7.54 -14.36 -25.46
C ALA A 400 9.01 -14.85 -25.52
N SER A 401 9.36 -15.86 -24.72
CA SER A 401 10.72 -16.43 -24.70
C SER A 401 11.13 -17.09 -26.01
N ALA A 402 10.20 -17.72 -26.73
CA ALA A 402 10.47 -18.33 -28.03
C ALA A 402 10.99 -17.31 -29.06
N SER A 403 10.47 -16.08 -29.01
CA SER A 403 10.83 -15.01 -29.96
C SER A 403 12.23 -14.42 -29.76
N THR A 404 12.79 -14.56 -28.56
CA THR A 404 14.09 -13.95 -28.18
C THR A 404 15.27 -14.90 -28.39
N SER A 405 15.02 -16.17 -28.73
CA SER A 405 16.09 -17.14 -28.95
C SER A 405 16.99 -16.67 -30.10
N PRO A 406 18.29 -16.39 -29.85
CA PRO A 406 19.18 -15.95 -30.90
C PRO A 406 19.28 -17.07 -31.92
N LYS A 407 18.97 -16.76 -33.19
CA LYS A 407 19.24 -17.67 -34.31
C LYS A 407 20.74 -17.92 -34.32
N ILE A 408 21.16 -19.03 -33.74
CA ILE A 408 22.52 -19.52 -33.85
C ILE A 408 22.67 -19.86 -35.32
N ASP A 409 23.31 -18.97 -36.07
CA ASP A 409 23.76 -19.25 -37.43
C ASP A 409 24.73 -20.43 -37.31
N PHE A 410 24.21 -21.63 -37.55
CA PHE A 410 25.00 -22.84 -37.68
C PHE A 410 25.85 -22.71 -38.95
N ASP A 411 26.96 -21.97 -38.83
CA ASP A 411 28.00 -21.98 -39.84
C ASP A 411 28.62 -23.38 -39.83
N THR A 412 28.27 -24.15 -40.86
CA THR A 412 28.53 -25.58 -41.03
C THR A 412 30.03 -25.90 -41.13
N GLY A 413 30.77 -25.75 -40.04
CA GLY A 413 32.14 -26.23 -39.91
C GLY A 413 32.17 -27.74 -39.72
N LYS A 414 32.48 -28.49 -40.78
CA LYS A 414 32.68 -29.95 -40.79
C LYS A 414 33.86 -30.37 -39.88
N GLY A 415 33.63 -30.50 -38.58
CA GLY A 415 34.60 -31.02 -37.61
C GLY A 415 34.17 -32.38 -37.04
N LYS A 416 34.88 -33.46 -37.40
CA LYS A 416 34.72 -34.78 -36.78
C LYS A 416 35.32 -34.75 -35.37
N GLY A 417 34.49 -34.66 -34.33
CA GLY A 417 34.96 -34.62 -32.94
C GLY A 417 34.05 -35.37 -31.97
N LYS A 418 34.68 -36.27 -31.20
CA LYS A 418 34.19 -37.08 -30.07
C LYS A 418 32.93 -36.57 -29.36
N GLU A 419 31.92 -37.43 -29.34
CA GLU A 419 30.71 -37.36 -28.53
C GLU A 419 31.08 -37.32 -27.03
N THR A 420 30.99 -36.14 -26.42
CA THR A 420 31.18 -35.95 -24.97
C THR A 420 29.78 -35.93 -24.36
N GLN A 421 29.50 -36.84 -23.43
CA GLN A 421 28.22 -36.90 -22.72
C GLN A 421 27.93 -35.54 -22.08
N GLN A 422 26.95 -34.83 -22.63
CA GLN A 422 26.53 -33.53 -22.14
C GLN A 422 25.63 -33.74 -20.92
N PRO A 423 25.81 -33.00 -19.81
CA PRO A 423 24.92 -33.08 -18.66
C PRO A 423 23.46 -32.80 -19.07
N PRO A 424 22.47 -33.37 -18.35
CA PRO A 424 21.05 -33.13 -18.63
C PRO A 424 20.78 -31.64 -18.68
N GLN A 425 20.29 -31.14 -19.82
CA GLN A 425 20.00 -29.73 -19.98
C GLN A 425 18.81 -29.35 -19.07
N PRO A 426 18.86 -28.17 -18.42
CA PRO A 426 17.74 -27.67 -17.64
C PRO A 426 16.48 -27.61 -18.52
N GLN A 427 15.34 -28.02 -17.96
CA GLN A 427 14.07 -28.03 -18.69
C GLN A 427 13.74 -26.62 -19.15
N SER A 428 13.61 -26.43 -20.46
CA SER A 428 13.16 -25.15 -21.00
C SER A 428 11.67 -24.96 -20.73
N LEU A 429 11.26 -23.71 -20.50
CA LEU A 429 9.85 -23.33 -20.35
C LEU A 429 9.02 -23.75 -21.58
N THR A 430 9.65 -23.71 -22.76
CA THR A 430 9.06 -24.20 -24.00
C THR A 430 8.69 -25.68 -23.91
N SER A 431 9.64 -26.53 -23.53
CA SER A 431 9.44 -27.98 -23.42
C SER A 431 8.36 -28.31 -22.38
N PHE A 432 8.44 -27.64 -21.22
CA PHE A 432 7.45 -27.78 -20.15
C PHE A 432 6.03 -27.44 -20.62
N THR A 433 5.85 -26.29 -21.28
CA THR A 433 4.52 -25.89 -21.79
C THR A 433 3.99 -26.83 -22.87
N SER A 434 4.83 -27.42 -23.70
CA SER A 434 4.42 -28.45 -24.67
C SER A 434 3.83 -29.68 -23.98
N THR A 435 4.43 -30.12 -22.87
CA THR A 435 3.91 -31.24 -22.08
C THR A 435 2.64 -30.90 -21.31
N LEU A 436 2.44 -29.61 -21.00
CA LEU A 436 1.32 -29.11 -20.23
C LEU A 436 0.01 -29.01 -21.04
N ILE A 437 0.08 -28.67 -22.33
CA ILE A 437 -1.12 -28.40 -23.16
C ILE A 437 -2.14 -29.56 -23.14
N PRO A 438 -1.77 -30.83 -23.37
CA PRO A 438 -2.75 -31.92 -23.39
C PRO A 438 -3.46 -32.09 -22.03
N PHE A 439 -2.72 -31.90 -20.94
CA PHE A 439 -3.27 -31.94 -19.59
C PHE A 439 -4.27 -30.81 -19.37
N TYR A 440 -3.88 -29.57 -19.68
CA TYR A 440 -4.74 -28.41 -19.46
C TYR A 440 -6.01 -28.43 -20.33
N ILE A 441 -5.91 -28.85 -21.60
CA ILE A 441 -7.09 -29.06 -22.47
C ILE A 441 -8.03 -30.08 -21.86
N ARG A 442 -7.50 -31.20 -21.34
CA ARG A 442 -8.32 -32.22 -20.68
C ARG A 442 -9.04 -31.65 -19.46
N SER A 443 -8.37 -30.84 -18.64
CA SER A 443 -9.00 -30.16 -17.50
C SER A 443 -10.13 -29.23 -17.97
N LEU A 444 -9.89 -28.41 -19.01
CA LEU A 444 -10.92 -27.53 -19.57
C LEU A 444 -12.16 -28.31 -20.07
N VAL A 445 -11.96 -29.38 -20.85
CA VAL A 445 -13.06 -30.16 -21.45
C VAL A 445 -13.78 -31.02 -20.42
N TYR A 446 -13.05 -31.76 -19.60
CA TYR A 446 -13.62 -32.70 -18.63
C TYR A 446 -14.42 -31.95 -17.57
N GLU A 447 -13.81 -30.91 -16.99
CA GLU A 447 -14.50 -30.13 -15.99
C GLU A 447 -15.70 -29.44 -16.61
N ASN A 448 -15.62 -28.78 -17.76
CA ASN A 448 -16.77 -28.03 -18.29
C ASN A 448 -17.95 -28.88 -18.82
N SER A 449 -17.70 -30.11 -19.27
CA SER A 449 -18.76 -30.98 -19.84
C SER A 449 -19.65 -31.70 -18.82
N LEU A 450 -19.17 -31.94 -17.59
CA LEU A 450 -19.88 -32.76 -16.60
C LEU A 450 -21.06 -32.07 -15.87
N SER A 451 -21.35 -30.78 -16.13
CA SER A 451 -22.35 -30.01 -15.35
C SER A 451 -23.79 -30.15 -15.83
N ASP A 452 -24.01 -30.59 -17.07
CA ASP A 452 -25.34 -30.46 -17.70
C ASP A 452 -26.35 -31.56 -17.33
N ALA A 453 -25.98 -32.55 -16.51
CA ALA A 453 -26.77 -33.78 -16.42
C ALA A 453 -27.60 -33.98 -15.13
N THR A 454 -27.33 -33.31 -14.00
CA THR A 454 -27.87 -33.82 -12.71
C THR A 454 -28.37 -32.81 -11.68
N THR A 455 -28.30 -31.49 -11.86
CA THR A 455 -28.76 -30.53 -10.84
C THR A 455 -29.94 -29.67 -11.32
N ASP A 456 -31.14 -30.22 -11.17
CA ASP A 456 -32.44 -29.51 -11.29
C ASP A 456 -32.77 -28.68 -10.03
N ASN A 457 -31.82 -28.57 -9.09
CA ASN A 457 -31.93 -27.75 -7.89
C ASN A 457 -31.24 -26.41 -8.18
N GLY A 458 -32.04 -25.38 -8.49
CA GLY A 458 -31.64 -24.07 -9.02
C GLY A 458 -30.75 -23.16 -8.15
N ASP A 459 -29.83 -23.70 -7.36
CA ASP A 459 -28.72 -22.94 -6.78
C ASP A 459 -27.57 -22.89 -7.80
N GLY A 460 -27.64 -21.91 -8.71
CA GLY A 460 -26.66 -21.65 -9.79
C GLY A 460 -25.25 -21.24 -9.36
N ASN A 461 -24.75 -21.76 -8.23
CA ASN A 461 -23.42 -21.42 -7.70
C ASN A 461 -22.28 -22.31 -8.24
N GLY A 462 -22.58 -23.32 -9.06
CA GLY A 462 -21.59 -24.19 -9.69
C GLY A 462 -21.14 -23.73 -11.08
N GLU A 463 -21.11 -22.42 -11.34
CA GLU A 463 -20.66 -21.90 -12.63
C GLU A 463 -19.15 -22.12 -12.79
N LYS A 464 -18.81 -22.99 -13.74
CA LYS A 464 -17.46 -23.20 -14.25
C LYS A 464 -16.98 -21.98 -15.04
N LEU A 465 -15.84 -22.09 -15.72
CA LEU A 465 -15.34 -21.01 -16.58
C LEU A 465 -16.42 -20.60 -17.58
N ASN A 466 -16.69 -19.29 -17.66
CA ASN A 466 -17.64 -18.77 -18.63
C ASN A 466 -17.10 -18.92 -20.06
N THR A 467 -17.97 -18.79 -21.07
CA THR A 467 -17.60 -18.97 -22.49
C THR A 467 -16.43 -18.07 -22.92
N ILE A 468 -16.33 -16.86 -22.36
CA ILE A 468 -15.24 -15.92 -22.67
C ILE A 468 -13.92 -16.44 -22.10
N GLN A 469 -13.91 -16.88 -20.84
CA GLN A 469 -12.74 -17.49 -20.19
C GLN A 469 -12.28 -18.76 -20.91
N LEU A 470 -13.21 -19.64 -21.28
CA LEU A 470 -12.89 -20.83 -22.08
C LEU A 470 -12.28 -20.48 -23.43
N SER A 471 -12.86 -19.50 -24.14
CA SER A 471 -12.32 -19.04 -25.42
C SER A 471 -10.89 -18.52 -25.28
N MET A 472 -10.60 -17.72 -24.25
CA MET A 472 -9.24 -17.22 -24.00
C MET A 472 -8.28 -18.37 -23.67
N ALA A 473 -8.72 -19.36 -22.90
CA ALA A 473 -7.90 -20.51 -22.52
C ALA A 473 -7.55 -21.40 -23.72
N PHE A 474 -8.54 -21.74 -24.55
CA PHE A 474 -8.31 -22.50 -25.78
C PHE A 474 -7.44 -21.73 -26.78
N GLU A 475 -7.67 -20.42 -26.93
CA GLU A 475 -6.84 -19.58 -27.79
C GLU A 475 -5.37 -19.59 -27.33
N ALA A 476 -5.11 -19.50 -26.02
CA ALA A 476 -3.76 -19.59 -25.48
C ALA A 476 -3.10 -20.96 -25.75
N CYS A 477 -3.83 -22.07 -25.58
CA CYS A 477 -3.35 -23.41 -25.93
C CYS A 477 -2.97 -23.51 -27.40
N VAL A 478 -3.84 -23.05 -28.31
CA VAL A 478 -3.63 -23.12 -29.76
C VAL A 478 -2.43 -22.27 -30.16
N ARG A 479 -2.36 -21.01 -29.70
CA ARG A 479 -1.22 -20.12 -29.98
C ARG A 479 0.10 -20.76 -29.52
N ARG A 480 0.10 -21.38 -28.34
CA ARG A 480 1.30 -22.03 -27.81
C ARG A 480 1.68 -23.28 -28.63
N ALA A 481 0.71 -24.13 -28.97
CA ALA A 481 0.93 -25.33 -29.76
C ALA A 481 1.55 -25.03 -31.14
N VAL A 482 1.03 -24.00 -31.82
CA VAL A 482 1.57 -23.53 -33.11
C VAL A 482 3.01 -23.02 -32.96
N GLY A 483 3.32 -22.33 -31.85
CA GLY A 483 4.68 -21.92 -31.53
C GLY A 483 5.66 -23.10 -31.44
N VAL A 484 5.23 -24.19 -30.78
CA VAL A 484 6.04 -25.41 -30.60
C VAL A 484 6.31 -26.11 -31.93
N ASP A 485 5.31 -26.22 -32.81
CA ASP A 485 5.47 -26.84 -34.14
C ASP A 485 6.51 -26.11 -34.98
N ASN A 486 6.45 -24.78 -34.98
CA ASN A 486 7.38 -23.93 -35.72
C ASN A 486 8.83 -24.07 -35.24
N GLU A 487 9.03 -24.30 -33.94
CA GLU A 487 10.35 -24.52 -33.35
C GLU A 487 10.92 -25.91 -33.72
N GLN A 488 10.07 -26.94 -33.83
CA GLN A 488 10.52 -28.32 -34.06
C GLN A 488 10.71 -28.69 -35.53
N HIS A 489 9.83 -28.25 -36.43
CA HIS A 489 9.77 -28.82 -37.78
C HIS A 489 10.38 -27.92 -38.87
N GLY A 490 10.80 -26.70 -38.53
CA GLY A 490 10.98 -25.67 -39.56
C GLY A 490 9.65 -25.44 -40.32
N TYR A 491 9.63 -24.52 -41.27
CA TYR A 491 8.39 -24.01 -41.88
C TYR A 491 7.49 -25.03 -42.63
N ASP A 492 7.83 -26.33 -42.66
CA ASP A 492 7.19 -27.32 -43.51
C ASP A 492 6.16 -28.24 -42.78
N GLY A 493 5.90 -28.04 -41.48
CA GLY A 493 5.04 -28.93 -40.68
C GLY A 493 3.63 -28.39 -40.37
N VAL A 494 2.60 -28.91 -41.05
CA VAL A 494 1.15 -28.60 -40.79
C VAL A 494 0.50 -29.66 -39.87
N GLY A 495 1.29 -30.39 -39.07
CA GLY A 495 0.85 -31.64 -38.46
C GLY A 495 0.08 -31.52 -37.14
N PHE A 496 0.63 -30.84 -36.14
CA PHE A 496 0.15 -30.97 -34.75
C PHE A 496 -0.99 -30.00 -34.44
N GLY A 497 -0.91 -28.76 -34.93
CA GLY A 497 -1.98 -27.77 -34.77
C GLY A 497 -3.34 -28.22 -35.32
N VAL A 498 -3.35 -28.99 -36.41
CA VAL A 498 -4.58 -29.51 -37.04
C VAL A 498 -5.21 -30.64 -36.20
N GLU A 499 -4.38 -31.52 -35.63
CA GLU A 499 -4.88 -32.63 -34.83
C GLU A 499 -5.37 -32.16 -33.45
N MET A 500 -4.78 -31.10 -32.89
CA MET A 500 -5.32 -30.46 -31.68
C MET A 500 -6.67 -29.79 -31.94
N PHE A 501 -6.83 -29.13 -33.10
CA PHE A 501 -8.13 -28.58 -33.53
C PHE A 501 -9.21 -29.66 -33.65
N ARG A 502 -8.83 -30.88 -34.04
CA ARG A 502 -9.73 -32.05 -34.11
C ARG A 502 -10.11 -32.63 -32.74
N ILE A 503 -9.32 -32.40 -31.70
CA ILE A 503 -9.65 -32.84 -30.33
C ILE A 503 -10.58 -31.85 -29.64
N ILE A 504 -10.51 -30.57 -30.03
CA ILE A 504 -11.32 -29.48 -29.47
C ILE A 504 -12.73 -29.43 -30.10
N LEU A 505 -12.84 -29.72 -31.40
CA LEU A 505 -14.11 -29.86 -32.14
C LEU A 505 -14.71 -31.25 -31.94
#